data_AF-A0A0A1WSW4-F1
#
_entry.id   AF-A0A0A1WSW4-F1
#
_cell.length_a   1.000
_cell.length_b   1.000
_cell.length_c   1.000
_cell.angle_alpha   90.00
_cell.angle_beta   90.00
_cell.angle_gamma   90.00
#
_symmetry.space_group_name_H-M   'P 1'
#
loop_
_entity.id
_entity.type
_entity.pdbx_description
1 polymer ?
#
loop_
_entity_poly.entity_id
_entity_poly.type
_entity_poly.pdbx_seq_one_letter_code
_entity_poly.pdbx_strand_id
1 'polypeptide(L)'
;MKLSVVLLILKFGATLLLLTQASPYSPWLTTQNHGPLYEGVQLLVSDAKFQAELTWNETEFQLLEAVTAMQGTQTLLDDYEPLIEERLNARLLATRSNNAYQHCYLQHDYAIETFEQELTLKLQRCRAKLTQSLTVLQDESNSELNFIRDAAAEARDVLEICNVVELKGRESDSDHAGITMCVISRVGALDQHLSAAAESFLDLLATEVSADDAAEHEGNSCEAFEELRQLFDTVYADISECVGEWDA
;
A
#
# COMPACT_ATOMS: atom_id res chain seq x y z
N MET A 1 -4.09 -39.76 -17.14
CA MET A 1 -3.39 -39.50 -15.87
C MET A 1 -2.87 -38.07 -15.92
N LYS A 2 -3.79 -37.10 -15.84
CA LYS A 2 -4.21 -36.33 -14.65
C LYS A 2 -3.16 -35.26 -14.26
N LEU A 3 -3.28 -34.09 -14.90
CA LEU A 3 -2.71 -32.80 -14.47
C LEU A 3 -2.96 -32.50 -12.97
N SER A 4 -4.00 -33.08 -12.36
CA SER A 4 -4.24 -33.02 -10.92
C SER A 4 -3.07 -33.54 -10.06
N VAL A 5 -2.25 -34.48 -10.55
CA VAL A 5 -1.15 -35.04 -9.76
C VAL A 5 0.02 -34.05 -9.68
N VAL A 6 0.26 -33.28 -10.74
CA VAL A 6 1.34 -32.27 -10.79
C VAL A 6 1.01 -31.06 -9.92
N LEU A 7 -0.27 -30.64 -9.90
CA LEU A 7 -0.75 -29.56 -9.02
C LEU A 7 -0.75 -29.95 -7.53
N LEU A 8 -0.99 -31.23 -7.20
CA LEU A 8 -0.88 -31.73 -5.83
C LEU A 8 0.58 -31.72 -5.34
N ILE A 9 1.54 -32.13 -6.18
CA ILE A 9 2.96 -32.16 -5.80
C ILE A 9 3.52 -30.74 -5.60
N LEU A 10 3.10 -29.75 -6.41
CA LEU A 10 3.50 -28.35 -6.25
C LEU A 10 2.92 -27.71 -4.97
N LYS A 11 1.67 -28.02 -4.62
CA LYS A 11 1.05 -27.52 -3.39
C LYS A 11 1.69 -28.13 -2.14
N PHE A 12 2.04 -29.42 -2.17
CA PHE A 12 2.74 -30.07 -1.05
C PHE A 12 4.19 -29.60 -0.90
N GLY A 13 4.89 -29.29 -2.00
CA GLY A 13 6.24 -28.75 -1.98
C GLY A 13 6.34 -27.35 -1.35
N ALA A 14 5.37 -26.48 -1.63
CA ALA A 14 5.32 -25.14 -1.05
C ALA A 14 4.99 -25.15 0.45
N THR A 15 4.08 -26.04 0.90
CA THR A 15 3.81 -26.22 2.34
C THR A 15 4.97 -26.88 3.09
N LEU A 16 5.74 -27.76 2.45
CA LEU A 16 6.94 -28.33 3.08
C LEU A 16 8.07 -27.29 3.21
N LEU A 17 8.21 -26.38 2.24
CA LEU A 17 9.17 -25.28 2.30
C LEU A 17 8.83 -24.24 3.37
N LEU A 18 7.54 -23.99 3.62
CA LEU A 18 7.09 -23.16 4.75
C LEU A 18 7.31 -23.84 6.12
N LEU A 19 7.25 -25.17 6.18
CA LEU A 19 7.60 -25.93 7.40
C LEU A 19 9.11 -26.01 7.66
N THR A 20 9.97 -25.80 6.65
CA THR A 20 11.43 -25.79 6.84
C THR A 20 12.00 -24.44 7.27
N GLN A 21 11.21 -23.38 7.25
CA GLN A 21 11.60 -22.06 7.81
C GLN A 21 11.09 -21.85 9.23
N ALA A 22 10.35 -22.82 9.79
CA ALA A 22 10.27 -22.98 11.23
C ALA A 22 11.63 -23.50 11.72
N SER A 23 12.60 -22.60 11.82
CA SER A 23 13.75 -22.83 12.69
C SER A 23 13.18 -23.30 14.04
N PRO A 24 13.70 -24.40 14.62
CA PRO A 24 13.37 -24.68 16.00
C PRO A 24 13.99 -23.51 16.77
N TYR A 25 13.17 -22.55 17.20
CA TYR A 25 13.47 -21.71 18.34
C TYR A 25 13.68 -22.69 19.51
N SER A 26 14.91 -23.17 19.62
CA SER A 26 15.34 -24.08 20.68
C SER A 26 15.52 -23.20 21.91
N PRO A 27 14.62 -23.24 22.91
CA PRO A 27 14.70 -22.36 24.08
C PRO A 27 15.78 -22.82 25.08
N TRP A 28 16.61 -23.81 24.71
CA TRP A 28 17.41 -24.61 25.65
C TRP A 28 18.87 -24.14 25.81
N LEU A 29 19.25 -22.93 25.38
CA LEU A 29 20.66 -22.49 25.43
C LEU A 29 20.93 -21.08 25.97
N THR A 30 19.95 -20.40 26.56
CA THR A 30 20.24 -19.25 27.42
C THR A 30 20.38 -19.72 28.86
N THR A 31 21.53 -19.41 29.46
CA THR A 31 21.86 -19.67 30.86
C THR A 31 20.68 -19.37 31.78
N GLN A 32 20.04 -20.42 32.30
CA GLN A 32 18.91 -20.32 33.22
C GLN A 32 19.38 -19.64 34.51
N ASN A 33 19.14 -18.34 34.63
CA ASN A 33 19.50 -17.56 35.82
C ASN A 33 18.32 -17.50 36.81
N HIS A 34 17.10 -17.78 36.34
CA HIS A 34 15.87 -17.71 37.13
C HIS A 34 14.96 -18.94 36.92
N GLY A 35 13.85 -19.03 37.66
CA GLY A 35 12.92 -20.14 37.54
C GLY A 35 12.25 -20.23 36.16
N PRO A 36 11.76 -21.42 35.75
CA PRO A 36 11.24 -21.65 34.39
C PRO A 36 10.02 -20.78 34.05
N LEU A 37 9.22 -20.40 35.05
CA LEU A 37 8.05 -19.53 34.83
C LEU A 37 8.46 -18.10 34.47
N TYR A 38 9.46 -17.54 35.17
CA TYR A 38 10.00 -16.22 34.84
C TYR A 38 10.58 -16.19 33.43
N GLU A 39 11.38 -17.20 33.08
CA GLU A 39 12.00 -17.26 31.75
C GLU A 39 10.99 -17.51 30.62
N GLY A 40 9.98 -18.33 30.87
CA GLY A 40 8.87 -18.54 29.93
C GLY A 40 8.09 -17.24 29.66
N VAL A 41 7.80 -16.44 30.70
CA VAL A 41 7.15 -15.14 30.54
C VAL A 41 8.01 -14.14 29.77
N GLN A 42 9.32 -14.09 30.06
CA GLN A 42 10.25 -13.24 29.31
C GLN A 42 10.29 -13.60 27.83
N LEU A 43 10.31 -14.91 27.52
CA LEU A 43 10.29 -15.39 26.14
C LEU A 43 8.97 -15.04 25.44
N LEU A 44 7.83 -15.24 26.11
CA LEU A 44 6.51 -14.90 25.57
C LEU A 44 6.39 -13.42 25.22
N VAL A 45 6.84 -12.54 26.12
CA VAL A 45 6.83 -11.09 25.87
C VAL A 45 7.82 -10.71 24.76
N SER A 46 8.99 -11.33 24.72
CA SER A 46 9.97 -11.10 23.64
C SER A 46 9.43 -11.53 22.28
N ASP A 47 8.69 -12.62 22.21
CA ASP A 47 8.05 -13.08 20.97
C ASP A 47 6.96 -12.11 20.52
N ALA A 48 6.05 -11.71 21.42
CA ALA A 48 5.02 -10.72 21.14
C ALA A 48 5.61 -9.39 20.63
N LYS A 49 6.68 -8.92 21.28
CA LYS A 49 7.42 -7.74 20.85
C LYS A 49 7.97 -7.92 19.42
N PHE A 50 8.60 -9.05 19.14
CA PHE A 50 9.19 -9.33 17.84
C PHE A 50 8.12 -9.37 16.74
N GLN A 51 6.97 -9.99 16.99
CA GLN A 51 5.84 -10.00 16.04
C GLN A 51 5.29 -8.60 15.78
N ALA A 52 5.20 -7.76 16.82
CA ALA A 52 4.80 -6.35 16.66
C ALA A 52 5.80 -5.56 15.81
N GLU A 53 7.10 -5.71 16.02
CA GLU A 53 8.15 -5.08 15.20
C GLU A 53 8.07 -5.54 13.74
N LEU A 54 7.85 -6.84 13.48
CA LEU A 54 7.66 -7.36 12.13
C LEU A 54 6.42 -6.76 11.45
N THR A 55 5.31 -6.69 12.18
CA THR A 55 4.04 -6.14 11.67
C THR A 55 4.20 -4.66 11.31
N TRP A 56 4.86 -3.88 12.17
CA TRP A 56 5.17 -2.48 11.88
C TRP A 56 6.05 -2.34 10.64
N ASN A 57 7.15 -3.09 10.54
CA ASN A 57 8.06 -2.99 9.40
C ASN A 57 7.37 -3.29 8.07
N GLU A 58 6.50 -4.31 8.04
CA GLU A 58 5.72 -4.64 6.86
C GLU A 58 4.70 -3.54 6.54
N THR A 59 3.99 -3.03 7.55
CA THR A 59 3.02 -1.93 7.40
C THR A 59 3.68 -0.66 6.87
N GLU A 60 4.83 -0.29 7.44
CA GLU A 60 5.62 0.87 7.02
C GLU A 60 6.12 0.70 5.59
N PHE A 61 6.59 -0.49 5.22
CA PHE A 61 7.01 -0.79 3.85
C PHE A 61 5.86 -0.62 2.85
N GLN A 62 4.70 -1.23 3.11
CA GLN A 62 3.53 -1.13 2.24
C GLN A 62 3.01 0.30 2.11
N LEU A 63 2.98 1.06 3.22
CA LEU A 63 2.61 2.46 3.22
C LEU A 63 3.55 3.29 2.34
N LEU A 64 4.86 3.12 2.53
CA LEU A 64 5.87 3.85 1.77
C LEU A 64 5.82 3.51 0.28
N GLU A 65 5.62 2.24 -0.06
CA GLU A 65 5.47 1.79 -1.45
C GLU A 65 4.26 2.45 -2.12
N ALA A 66 3.09 2.41 -1.46
CA ALA A 66 1.88 3.02 -1.97
C ALA A 66 1.99 4.54 -2.13
N VAL A 67 2.50 5.24 -1.10
CA VAL A 67 2.72 6.69 -1.16
C VAL A 67 3.69 7.06 -2.29
N THR A 68 4.80 6.31 -2.43
CA THR A 68 5.79 6.55 -3.48
C THR A 68 5.20 6.33 -4.87
N ALA A 69 4.44 5.25 -5.06
CA ALA A 69 3.75 4.97 -6.32
C ALA A 69 2.77 6.09 -6.67
N MET A 70 1.95 6.53 -5.71
CA MET A 70 1.02 7.64 -5.90
C MET A 70 1.71 8.96 -6.22
N GLN A 71 2.81 9.30 -5.55
CA GLN A 71 3.61 10.49 -5.86
C GLN A 71 4.24 10.41 -7.27
N GLY A 72 4.67 9.21 -7.68
CA GLY A 72 5.14 8.95 -9.04
C GLY A 72 4.06 9.26 -10.08
N THR A 73 2.85 8.75 -9.86
CA THR A 73 1.68 9.07 -10.71
C THR A 73 1.39 10.56 -10.73
N GLN A 74 1.43 11.24 -9.57
CA GLN A 74 1.17 12.68 -9.49
C GLN A 74 2.16 13.48 -10.33
N THR A 75 3.44 13.11 -10.28
CA THR A 75 4.49 13.73 -11.09
C THR A 75 4.22 13.57 -12.58
N LEU A 76 3.79 12.38 -13.01
CA LEU A 76 3.43 12.12 -14.42
C LEU A 76 2.25 12.98 -14.88
N LEU A 77 1.24 13.17 -14.03
CA LEU A 77 0.10 14.05 -14.34
C LEU A 77 0.55 15.51 -14.47
N ASP A 78 1.39 15.98 -13.54
CA ASP A 78 1.91 17.35 -13.50
C ASP A 78 2.80 17.64 -14.72
N ASP A 79 3.60 16.68 -15.17
CA ASP A 79 4.44 16.79 -16.38
C ASP A 79 3.62 16.77 -17.67
N TYR A 80 2.44 16.13 -17.68
CA TYR A 80 1.60 16.00 -18.86
C TYR A 80 0.67 17.20 -19.08
N GLU A 81 0.24 17.87 -18.02
CA GLU A 81 -0.56 19.10 -18.08
C GLU A 81 -0.03 20.15 -19.09
N PRO A 82 1.26 20.56 -19.07
CA PRO A 82 1.78 21.53 -20.03
C PRO A 82 1.78 21.02 -21.48
N LEU A 83 1.87 19.70 -21.70
CA LEU A 83 1.81 19.12 -23.06
C LEU A 83 0.41 19.25 -23.66
N ILE A 84 -0.64 19.11 -22.85
CA ILE A 84 -2.02 19.36 -23.29
C ILE A 84 -2.16 20.83 -23.70
N GLU A 85 -1.66 21.76 -22.87
CA GLU A 85 -1.70 23.20 -23.18
C GLU A 85 -0.92 23.57 -24.44
N GLU A 86 0.28 23.00 -24.64
CA GLU A 86 1.09 23.23 -25.84
C GLU A 86 0.34 22.79 -27.10
N ARG A 87 -0.25 21.58 -27.06
CA ARG A 87 -1.00 21.00 -28.18
C ARG A 87 -2.29 21.74 -28.51
N LEU A 88 -2.99 22.25 -27.49
CA LEU A 88 -4.12 23.17 -27.62
C LEU A 88 -3.70 24.47 -28.32
N ASN A 89 -2.57 25.05 -27.91
CA ASN A 89 -2.03 26.26 -28.52
C ASN A 89 -1.60 26.03 -29.99
N ALA A 90 -0.99 24.88 -30.29
CA ALA A 90 -0.61 24.48 -31.64
C ALA A 90 -1.83 24.37 -32.57
N ARG A 91 -2.94 23.78 -32.10
CA ARG A 91 -4.22 23.75 -32.83
C ARG A 91 -4.76 25.14 -33.14
N LEU A 92 -4.74 26.06 -32.17
CA LEU A 92 -5.17 27.46 -32.34
C LEU A 92 -4.29 28.22 -33.35
N LEU A 93 -3.00 27.91 -33.43
CA LEU A 93 -2.10 28.47 -34.43
C LEU A 93 -2.33 27.85 -35.81
N ALA A 94 -2.55 26.53 -35.89
CA ALA A 94 -2.82 25.80 -37.12
C ALA A 94 -4.12 26.25 -37.82
N THR A 95 -5.18 26.48 -37.06
CA THR A 95 -6.45 27.04 -37.57
C THR A 95 -6.33 28.48 -38.09
N ARG A 96 -5.28 29.21 -37.70
CA ARG A 96 -4.94 30.55 -38.24
C ARG A 96 -3.99 30.51 -39.44
N SER A 97 -3.43 29.33 -39.76
CA SER A 97 -2.51 29.08 -40.87
C SER A 97 -3.25 28.67 -42.15
N ASN A 98 -2.66 28.92 -43.32
CA ASN A 98 -3.38 29.00 -44.59
C ASN A 98 -3.00 27.92 -45.61
N ASN A 99 -2.89 26.62 -45.25
CA ASN A 99 -3.35 25.50 -46.11
C ASN A 99 -2.99 24.06 -45.62
N ALA A 100 -1.74 23.75 -45.24
CA ALA A 100 -1.35 22.36 -44.93
C ALA A 100 -1.77 21.92 -43.51
N TYR A 101 -1.36 22.70 -42.50
CA TYR A 101 -1.73 22.51 -41.10
C TYR A 101 -3.25 22.51 -40.90
N GLN A 102 -3.96 23.40 -41.61
CA GLN A 102 -5.41 23.47 -41.52
C GLN A 102 -6.08 22.18 -42.03
N HIS A 103 -5.56 21.55 -43.08
CA HIS A 103 -6.12 20.31 -43.63
C HIS A 103 -5.98 19.12 -42.67
N CYS A 104 -4.76 18.89 -42.15
CA CYS A 104 -4.48 17.78 -41.23
C CYS A 104 -5.24 17.92 -39.91
N TYR A 105 -5.34 19.13 -39.35
CA TYR A 105 -6.13 19.36 -38.13
C TYR A 105 -7.64 19.26 -38.38
N LEU A 106 -8.17 19.73 -39.52
CA LEU A 106 -9.60 19.63 -39.84
C LEU A 106 -10.09 18.18 -39.94
N GLN A 107 -9.24 17.26 -40.37
CA GLN A 107 -9.58 15.84 -40.45
C GLN A 107 -9.86 15.21 -39.07
N HIS A 108 -9.28 15.77 -38.01
CA HIS A 108 -9.38 15.26 -36.64
C HIS A 108 -10.08 16.24 -35.68
N ASP A 109 -10.59 17.37 -36.17
CA ASP A 109 -11.01 18.53 -35.35
C ASP A 109 -12.06 18.20 -34.27
N TYR A 110 -13.09 17.44 -34.64
CA TYR A 110 -14.14 17.01 -33.71
C TYR A 110 -13.62 16.02 -32.65
N ALA A 111 -12.73 15.11 -33.06
CA ALA A 111 -12.12 14.15 -32.15
C ALA A 111 -11.18 14.85 -31.16
N ILE A 112 -10.35 15.78 -31.64
CA ILE A 112 -9.44 16.57 -30.81
C ILE A 112 -10.22 17.38 -29.78
N GLU A 113 -11.26 18.12 -30.17
CA GLU A 113 -12.02 18.94 -29.23
C GLU A 113 -12.69 18.12 -28.12
N THR A 114 -13.23 16.95 -28.49
CA THR A 114 -13.85 16.01 -27.54
C THR A 114 -12.80 15.44 -26.59
N PHE A 115 -11.66 14.98 -27.12
CA PHE A 115 -10.58 14.44 -26.29
C PHE A 115 -9.98 15.50 -25.38
N GLU A 116 -9.77 16.73 -25.82
CA GLU A 116 -9.19 17.80 -25.00
C GLU A 116 -10.03 18.08 -23.77
N GLN A 117 -11.35 18.27 -23.93
CA GLN A 117 -12.25 18.53 -22.79
C GLN A 117 -12.31 17.35 -21.83
N GLU A 118 -12.43 16.13 -22.35
CA GLU A 118 -12.46 14.92 -21.54
C GLU A 118 -11.14 14.69 -20.81
N LEU A 119 -10.00 14.97 -21.47
CA LEU A 119 -8.65 14.75 -20.94
C LEU A 119 -8.34 15.71 -19.80
N THR A 120 -8.64 17.00 -19.96
CA THR A 120 -8.47 17.98 -18.87
C THR A 120 -9.36 17.63 -17.68
N LEU A 121 -10.61 17.25 -17.92
CA LEU A 121 -11.54 16.90 -16.85
C LEU A 121 -11.14 15.61 -16.12
N LYS A 122 -10.70 14.58 -16.85
CA LYS A 122 -10.21 13.32 -16.26
C LYS A 122 -8.89 13.50 -15.53
N LEU A 123 -7.96 14.31 -16.07
CA LEU A 123 -6.72 14.72 -15.40
C LEU A 123 -7.01 15.36 -14.05
N GLN A 124 -7.91 16.35 -14.01
CA GLN A 124 -8.29 17.04 -12.78
C GLN A 124 -8.93 16.09 -11.75
N ARG A 125 -9.81 15.19 -12.18
CA ARG A 125 -10.43 14.19 -11.30
C ARG A 125 -9.40 13.21 -10.73
N CYS A 126 -8.54 12.67 -11.59
CA CYS A 126 -7.47 11.78 -11.17
C CYS A 126 -6.54 12.46 -10.16
N ARG A 127 -6.11 13.70 -10.42
CA ARG A 127 -5.26 14.48 -9.51
C ARG A 127 -5.94 14.75 -8.16
N ALA A 128 -7.22 15.11 -8.17
CA ALA A 128 -7.99 15.36 -6.96
C ALA A 128 -8.11 14.08 -6.11
N LYS A 129 -8.40 12.95 -6.76
CA LYS A 129 -8.50 11.65 -6.08
C LYS A 129 -7.17 11.22 -5.50
N LEU A 130 -6.09 11.32 -6.28
CA LEU A 130 -4.74 10.99 -5.85
C LEU A 130 -4.28 11.84 -4.65
N THR A 131 -4.58 13.13 -4.68
CA THR A 131 -4.28 14.06 -3.56
C THR A 131 -5.07 13.67 -2.30
N GLN A 132 -6.34 13.32 -2.46
CA GLN A 132 -7.18 12.84 -1.36
C GLN A 132 -6.60 11.55 -0.75
N SER A 133 -6.32 10.56 -1.59
CA SER A 133 -5.79 9.26 -1.16
C SER A 133 -4.43 9.37 -0.47
N LEU A 134 -3.53 10.21 -1.00
CA LEU A 134 -2.26 10.55 -0.34
C LEU A 134 -2.50 11.18 1.04
N THR A 135 -3.44 12.12 1.16
CA THR A 135 -3.76 12.76 2.45
C THR A 135 -4.25 11.75 3.48
N VAL A 136 -5.09 10.78 3.06
CA VAL A 136 -5.61 9.73 3.94
C VAL A 136 -4.50 8.77 4.38
N LEU A 137 -3.65 8.31 3.45
CA LEU A 137 -2.55 7.40 3.77
C LEU A 137 -1.48 8.05 4.65
N GLN A 138 -1.23 9.35 4.47
CA GLN A 138 -0.27 10.11 5.25
C GLN A 138 -0.86 10.70 6.55
N ASP A 139 -2.11 10.37 6.89
CA ASP A 139 -2.73 10.85 8.11
C ASP A 139 -2.08 10.20 9.34
N GLU A 140 -1.12 10.91 9.92
CA GLU A 140 -0.45 10.51 11.16
C GLU A 140 -1.40 10.41 12.36
N SER A 141 -2.65 10.91 12.25
CA SER A 141 -3.66 10.77 13.30
C SER A 141 -4.41 9.44 13.26
N ASN A 142 -4.13 8.56 12.28
CA ASN A 142 -4.74 7.23 12.20
C ASN A 142 -4.39 6.39 13.46
N SER A 143 -5.41 6.09 14.26
CA SER A 143 -5.26 5.39 15.54
C SER A 143 -4.69 3.98 15.38
N GLU A 144 -5.06 3.28 14.32
CA GLU A 144 -4.63 1.91 14.06
C GLU A 144 -3.15 1.88 13.67
N LEU A 145 -2.73 2.79 12.79
CA LEU A 145 -1.33 2.90 12.38
C LEU A 145 -0.42 3.28 13.55
N ASN A 146 -0.87 4.22 14.40
CA ASN A 146 -0.17 4.59 15.62
C ASN A 146 -0.08 3.41 16.59
N PHE A 147 -1.15 2.63 16.74
CA PHE A 147 -1.13 1.43 17.57
C PHE A 147 -0.11 0.40 17.06
N ILE A 148 -0.11 0.07 15.77
CA ILE A 148 0.84 -0.89 15.18
C ILE A 148 2.28 -0.43 15.44
N ARG A 149 2.57 0.87 15.27
CA ARG A 149 3.89 1.45 15.52
C ARG A 149 4.36 1.28 16.97
N ASP A 150 3.45 1.48 17.91
CA ASP A 150 3.76 1.51 19.34
C ASP A 150 3.61 0.13 20.03
N ALA A 151 3.00 -0.86 19.34
CA ALA A 151 2.70 -2.19 19.88
C ALA A 151 3.93 -2.94 20.42
N ALA A 152 5.11 -2.77 19.82
CA ALA A 152 6.34 -3.38 20.33
C ALA A 152 6.75 -2.82 21.71
N ALA A 153 6.51 -1.53 21.95
CA ALA A 153 6.73 -0.92 23.26
C ALA A 153 5.68 -1.40 24.26
N GLU A 154 4.40 -1.48 23.86
CA GLU A 154 3.33 -1.98 24.70
C GLU A 154 3.57 -3.44 25.14
N ALA A 155 4.06 -4.30 24.23
CA ALA A 155 4.44 -5.66 24.54
C ALA A 155 5.52 -5.70 25.63
N ARG A 156 6.56 -4.88 25.51
CA ARG A 156 7.64 -4.80 26.50
C ARG A 156 7.13 -4.35 27.86
N ASP A 157 6.22 -3.38 27.89
CA ASP A 157 5.72 -2.77 29.11
C ASP A 157 4.84 -3.74 29.93
N VAL A 158 4.36 -4.83 29.32
CA VAL A 158 3.71 -5.96 30.03
C VAL A 158 4.57 -6.48 31.19
N LEU A 159 5.90 -6.51 31.04
CA LEU A 159 6.81 -6.98 32.08
C LEU A 159 6.71 -6.15 33.37
N GLU A 160 6.54 -4.84 33.23
CA GLU A 160 6.38 -3.90 34.33
C GLU A 160 4.94 -3.92 34.85
N ILE A 161 3.96 -3.80 33.96
CA ILE A 161 2.53 -3.74 34.31
C ILE A 161 2.08 -4.97 35.10
N CYS A 162 2.55 -6.16 34.71
CA CYS A 162 2.20 -7.41 35.38
C CYS A 162 3.17 -7.77 36.50
N ASN A 163 4.12 -6.90 36.86
CA ASN A 163 5.11 -7.12 37.92
C ASN A 163 5.88 -8.47 37.77
N VAL A 164 6.36 -8.75 36.55
CA VAL A 164 7.02 -10.03 36.20
C VAL A 164 8.28 -10.28 37.04
N VAL A 165 8.89 -9.22 37.60
CA VAL A 165 10.08 -9.33 38.45
C VAL A 165 9.83 -10.20 39.70
N GLU A 166 8.62 -10.23 40.25
CA GLU A 166 8.24 -11.08 41.40
C GLU A 166 8.37 -12.58 41.09
N LEU A 167 8.30 -12.98 39.82
CA LEU A 167 8.50 -14.39 39.41
C LEU A 167 9.97 -14.84 39.56
N LYS A 168 10.92 -13.92 39.79
CA LYS A 168 12.32 -14.28 40.11
C LYS A 168 12.47 -14.87 41.52
N GLY A 169 11.55 -14.50 42.43
CA GLY A 169 11.58 -14.91 43.84
C GLY A 169 11.28 -16.39 44.03
N ARG A 170 11.77 -16.97 45.14
CA ARG A 170 11.41 -18.31 45.62
C ARG A 170 10.38 -18.28 46.75
N GLU A 171 9.87 -17.10 47.10
CA GLU A 171 8.99 -16.92 48.25
C GLU A 171 7.61 -17.51 48.00
N SER A 172 7.03 -18.16 49.02
CA SER A 172 5.78 -18.91 48.92
C SER A 172 4.52 -18.05 48.80
N ASP A 173 4.65 -16.72 48.95
CA ASP A 173 3.53 -15.77 49.01
C ASP A 173 3.37 -14.93 47.73
N SER A 174 4.22 -15.10 46.70
CA SER A 174 4.02 -14.35 45.45
C SER A 174 2.90 -14.95 44.60
N ASP A 175 2.03 -14.07 44.10
CA ASP A 175 0.87 -14.42 43.27
C ASP A 175 1.28 -14.76 41.84
N HIS A 176 2.01 -15.87 41.69
CA HIS A 176 2.49 -16.36 40.40
C HIS A 176 1.34 -16.57 39.41
N ALA A 177 0.17 -17.01 39.90
CA ALA A 177 -1.01 -17.25 39.07
C ALA A 177 -1.58 -15.92 38.53
N GLY A 178 -1.75 -14.92 39.39
CA GLY A 178 -2.21 -13.59 39.01
C GLY A 178 -1.26 -12.90 38.03
N ILE A 179 0.05 -12.95 38.28
CA ILE A 179 1.07 -12.40 37.37
C ILE A 179 1.00 -13.09 36.00
N THR A 180 0.96 -14.42 35.98
CA THR A 180 0.92 -15.19 34.73
C THR A 180 -0.37 -14.92 33.95
N MET A 181 -1.52 -14.86 34.63
CA MET A 181 -2.80 -14.52 34.01
C MET A 181 -2.81 -13.09 33.47
N CYS A 182 -2.21 -12.13 34.17
CA CYS A 182 -2.02 -10.76 33.68
C CYS A 182 -1.23 -10.76 32.37
N VAL A 183 -0.08 -11.44 32.32
CA VAL A 183 0.77 -11.51 31.14
C VAL A 183 0.01 -12.13 29.96
N ILE A 184 -0.57 -13.32 30.15
CA ILE A 184 -1.28 -14.03 29.06
C ILE A 184 -2.45 -13.18 28.54
N SER A 185 -3.22 -12.56 29.43
CA SER A 185 -4.34 -11.71 29.04
C SER A 185 -3.89 -10.47 28.28
N ARG A 186 -2.80 -9.82 28.69
CA ARG A 186 -2.28 -8.61 28.04
C ARG A 186 -1.67 -8.92 26.69
N VAL A 187 -0.83 -9.95 26.61
CA VAL A 187 -0.24 -10.42 25.34
C VAL A 187 -1.33 -10.84 24.36
N GLY A 188 -2.33 -11.61 24.81
CA GLY A 188 -3.45 -12.00 23.96
C GLY A 188 -4.30 -10.82 23.47
N ALA A 189 -4.55 -9.82 24.32
CA ALA A 189 -5.27 -8.62 23.92
C ALA A 189 -4.46 -7.78 22.91
N LEU A 190 -3.13 -7.68 23.10
CA LEU A 190 -2.23 -7.01 22.18
C LEU A 190 -2.23 -7.68 20.81
N ASP A 191 -2.10 -9.01 20.76
CA ASP A 191 -2.10 -9.79 19.52
C ASP A 191 -3.43 -9.64 18.74
N GLN A 192 -4.55 -9.69 19.46
CA GLN A 192 -5.88 -9.47 18.86
C GLN A 192 -6.00 -8.05 18.28
N HIS A 193 -5.57 -7.03 19.01
CA HIS A 193 -5.67 -5.65 18.55
C HIS A 193 -4.70 -5.38 17.40
N LEU A 194 -3.49 -5.95 17.44
CA LEU A 194 -2.51 -5.83 16.36
C LEU A 194 -3.02 -6.44 15.06
N SER A 195 -3.65 -7.61 15.15
CA SER A 195 -4.28 -8.26 14.00
C SER A 195 -5.41 -7.41 13.42
N ALA A 196 -6.30 -6.89 14.27
CA ALA A 196 -7.42 -6.04 13.83
C ALA A 196 -6.94 -4.71 13.22
N ALA A 197 -5.92 -4.08 13.81
CA ALA A 197 -5.31 -2.85 13.32
C ALA A 197 -4.64 -3.08 11.95
N ALA A 198 -3.91 -4.19 11.79
CA ALA A 198 -3.28 -4.55 10.53
C ALA A 198 -4.32 -4.84 9.44
N GLU A 199 -5.41 -5.54 9.75
CA GLU A 199 -6.53 -5.74 8.83
C GLU A 199 -7.17 -4.41 8.42
N SER A 200 -7.41 -3.51 9.38
CA SER A 200 -7.95 -2.18 9.09
C SER A 200 -7.01 -1.34 8.21
N PHE A 201 -5.70 -1.45 8.40
CA PHE A 201 -4.72 -0.80 7.54
C PHE A 201 -4.75 -1.38 6.13
N LEU A 202 -4.83 -2.70 5.98
CA LEU A 202 -4.92 -3.34 4.66
C LEU A 202 -6.20 -2.95 3.92
N ASP A 203 -7.33 -2.82 4.62
CA ASP A 203 -8.59 -2.34 4.03
C ASP A 203 -8.51 -0.88 3.60
N LEU A 204 -7.87 -0.02 4.42
CA LEU A 204 -7.57 1.36 4.06
C LEU A 204 -6.66 1.44 2.83
N LEU A 205 -5.59 0.65 2.81
CA LEU A 205 -4.66 0.59 1.68
C LEU A 205 -5.37 0.11 0.42
N ALA A 206 -6.16 -0.96 0.49
CA ALA A 206 -6.96 -1.44 -0.63
C ALA A 206 -7.97 -0.39 -1.09
N THR A 207 -8.63 0.31 -0.17
CA THR A 207 -9.61 1.34 -0.51
C THR A 207 -8.97 2.54 -1.19
N GLU A 208 -7.77 2.95 -0.79
CA GLU A 208 -7.10 4.14 -1.32
C GLU A 208 -6.20 3.85 -2.52
N VAL A 209 -5.58 2.67 -2.59
CA VAL A 209 -4.77 2.21 -3.74
C VAL A 209 -5.66 1.60 -4.81
N SER A 210 -6.68 0.83 -4.44
CA SER A 210 -7.70 0.27 -5.34
C SER A 210 -8.98 1.10 -5.38
N ALA A 211 -8.90 2.39 -5.05
CA ALA A 211 -9.99 3.37 -5.20
C ALA A 211 -10.46 3.60 -6.65
N ASP A 212 -10.09 2.67 -7.51
CA ASP A 212 -10.47 2.46 -8.90
C ASP A 212 -11.80 1.67 -9.01
N ASP A 213 -12.21 0.90 -8.00
CA ASP A 213 -13.35 -0.04 -8.12
C ASP A 213 -14.66 0.40 -7.44
N ALA A 214 -14.67 1.43 -6.58
CA ALA A 214 -15.83 1.76 -5.73
C ALA A 214 -16.78 2.84 -6.27
N ALA A 215 -16.72 3.18 -7.57
CA ALA A 215 -17.66 4.10 -8.20
C ALA A 215 -18.20 3.55 -9.52
N GLU A 216 -19.11 2.58 -9.44
CA GLU A 216 -19.87 2.02 -10.56
C GLU A 216 -20.70 3.05 -11.37
N HIS A 217 -20.54 4.36 -11.17
CA HIS A 217 -21.18 5.42 -11.96
C HIS A 217 -20.19 6.42 -12.60
N GLU A 218 -18.89 6.36 -12.28
CA GLU A 218 -17.84 7.11 -12.97
C GLU A 218 -16.58 6.24 -13.02
N GLY A 219 -16.39 5.50 -14.12
CA GLY A 219 -15.26 4.56 -14.26
C GLY A 219 -13.91 5.16 -13.86
N ASN A 220 -13.03 4.28 -13.34
CA ASN A 220 -11.69 4.54 -12.83
C ASN A 220 -11.07 5.82 -13.42
N SER A 221 -11.05 6.91 -12.65
CA SER A 221 -10.73 8.23 -13.19
C SER A 221 -9.29 8.37 -13.69
N CYS A 222 -8.36 7.58 -13.14
CA CYS A 222 -6.95 7.60 -13.51
C CYS A 222 -6.63 6.63 -14.66
N GLU A 223 -7.21 5.43 -14.67
CA GLU A 223 -7.11 4.52 -15.84
C GLU A 223 -7.84 5.09 -17.05
N ALA A 224 -9.04 5.65 -16.88
CA ALA A 224 -9.74 6.34 -17.95
C ALA A 224 -8.96 7.55 -18.47
N PHE A 225 -8.21 8.25 -17.59
CA PHE A 225 -7.28 9.28 -18.04
C PHE A 225 -6.15 8.69 -18.88
N GLU A 226 -5.55 7.58 -18.45
CA GLU A 226 -4.46 6.92 -19.16
C GLU A 226 -4.88 6.39 -20.55
N GLU A 227 -6.05 5.77 -20.65
CA GLU A 227 -6.60 5.32 -21.93
C GLU A 227 -6.85 6.50 -22.88
N LEU A 228 -7.46 7.57 -22.37
CA LEU A 228 -7.74 8.77 -23.15
C LEU A 228 -6.45 9.49 -23.57
N ARG A 229 -5.44 9.50 -22.70
CA ARG A 229 -4.09 10.02 -22.97
C ARG A 229 -3.44 9.30 -24.14
N GLN A 230 -3.45 7.97 -24.13
CA GLN A 230 -2.88 7.15 -25.21
C GLN A 230 -3.57 7.39 -26.55
N LEU A 231 -4.91 7.51 -26.53
CA LEU A 231 -5.69 7.82 -27.72
C LEU A 231 -5.39 9.22 -28.26
N PHE A 232 -5.29 10.21 -27.35
CA PHE A 232 -4.92 11.58 -27.70
C PHE A 232 -3.50 11.69 -28.27
N ASP A 233 -2.53 11.00 -27.67
CA ASP A 233 -1.15 10.92 -28.17
C ASP A 233 -1.08 10.30 -29.58
N THR A 234 -1.89 9.27 -29.84
CA THR A 234 -1.97 8.63 -31.16
C THR A 234 -2.50 9.60 -32.21
N VAL A 235 -3.62 10.30 -31.92
CA VAL A 235 -4.20 11.29 -32.85
C VAL A 235 -3.21 12.42 -33.16
N TYR A 236 -2.46 12.90 -32.17
CA TYR A 236 -1.46 13.94 -32.39
C TYR A 236 -0.25 13.46 -33.20
N ALA A 237 0.14 12.18 -33.06
CA ALA A 237 1.17 11.58 -33.91
C ALA A 237 0.73 11.55 -35.39
N ASP A 238 -0.51 11.12 -35.67
CA ASP A 238 -1.07 11.09 -37.03
C ASP A 238 -1.11 12.48 -37.68
N ILE A 239 -1.50 13.51 -36.92
CA ILE A 239 -1.50 14.90 -37.39
C ILE A 239 -0.08 15.38 -37.71
N SER A 240 0.88 15.05 -36.85
CA SER A 240 2.28 15.43 -37.06
C SER A 240 2.87 14.76 -38.30
N GLU A 241 2.51 13.51 -38.57
CA GLU A 241 2.93 12.79 -39.79
C GLU A 241 2.31 13.44 -41.03
N CYS A 242 1.00 13.71 -41.01
CA CYS A 242 0.31 14.39 -42.11
C CYS A 242 0.93 15.75 -42.44
N VAL A 243 1.31 16.54 -41.43
CA VAL A 243 2.01 17.82 -41.64
C VAL A 243 3.40 17.59 -42.26
N GLY A 244 4.15 16.60 -41.78
CA GLY A 244 5.49 16.28 -42.29
C GLY A 244 5.49 15.81 -43.74
N GLU A 245 4.45 15.10 -44.20
CA GLU A 245 4.28 14.70 -45.60
C GLU A 245 4.05 15.89 -46.54
N TRP A 246 3.51 17.00 -46.04
CA TRP A 246 3.24 18.21 -46.83
C TRP A 246 4.44 19.17 -46.88
N ASP A 247 5.34 19.09 -45.89
CA ASP A 247 6.57 19.89 -45.81
C ASP A 247 7.77 19.24 -46.55
N ALA A 248 7.62 18.02 -47.08
CA ALA A 248 8.63 17.25 -47.83
C ALA A 248 8.50 17.39 -49.37
#